data_AF-A0A832MC91-F1
#
_entry.id   AF-A0A832MC91-F1
#
_cell.length_a   1.000
_cell.length_b   1.000
_cell.length_c   1.000
_cell.angle_alpha   90.00
_cell.angle_beta   90.00
_cell.angle_gamma   90.00
#
_symmetry.space_group_name_H-M   'P 1'
#
loop_
_entity.id
_entity.type
_entity.pdbx_description
1 polymer ?
#
loop_
_entity_poly.entity_id
_entity_poly.type
_entity_poly.pdbx_seq_one_letter_code
_entity_poly.pdbx_strand_id
1 'polypeptide(L)'
;MHGGVCDSFVASGRTDLIGRVLEFVRRNGLLAGVAGHDIAVPMSCEKAGLDPDFYLKTHNAKNYWSASPMPRHDSVWEKTPEQTRAFMATVRKPWIAYKVLGAGAIHPREGFAYAFESGADFICVGMFDFQVEKDVALAREAVAPANSR
;
A
#
# COMPACT_ATOMS: atom_id res chain seq x y z
N MET A 1 -5.06 8.62 7.18
CA MET A 1 -4.76 8.06 8.51
C MET A 1 -3.53 7.16 8.45
N HIS A 2 -2.74 7.10 9.53
CA HIS A 2 -1.49 6.33 9.60
C HIS A 2 -1.72 4.81 9.69
N GLY A 3 -0.86 4.03 9.02
CA GLY A 3 -1.02 2.58 8.86
C GLY A 3 -1.14 1.81 10.17
N GLY A 4 -0.16 1.97 11.07
CA GLY A 4 -0.17 1.25 12.36
C GLY A 4 -1.35 1.62 13.27
N VAL A 5 -1.92 2.82 13.12
CA VAL A 5 -3.12 3.22 13.87
C VAL A 5 -4.35 2.50 13.32
N CYS A 6 -4.51 2.48 11.99
CA CYS A 6 -5.61 1.75 11.35
C CYS A 6 -5.52 0.24 11.56
N ASP A 7 -4.32 -0.35 11.50
CA ASP A 7 -4.12 -1.77 11.82
C ASP A 7 -4.60 -2.08 13.26
N SER A 8 -4.24 -1.23 14.23
CA SER A 8 -4.66 -1.38 15.63
C SER A 8 -6.17 -1.21 15.82
N PHE A 9 -6.78 -0.25 15.13
CA PHE A 9 -8.23 -0.05 15.18
C PHE A 9 -8.96 -1.25 14.59
N VAL A 10 -8.55 -1.76 13.44
CA VAL A 10 -9.21 -2.94 12.83
C VAL A 10 -9.00 -4.19 13.68
N ALA A 11 -7.80 -4.42 14.20
CA ALA A 11 -7.52 -5.55 15.09
C ALA A 11 -8.37 -5.53 16.38
N SER A 12 -8.77 -4.34 16.85
CA SER A 12 -9.64 -4.16 18.02
C SER A 12 -11.13 -4.02 17.68
N GLY A 13 -11.53 -4.23 16.42
CA GLY A 13 -12.92 -4.10 15.97
C GLY A 13 -13.43 -2.66 15.94
N ARG A 14 -12.52 -1.66 15.97
CA ARG A 14 -12.80 -0.23 16.02
C ARG A 14 -12.75 0.47 14.67
N THR A 15 -13.25 -0.18 13.63
CA THR A 15 -13.36 0.41 12.28
C THR A 15 -14.23 1.68 12.29
N ASP A 16 -15.15 1.81 13.25
CA ASP A 16 -15.95 3.02 13.51
C ASP A 16 -15.08 4.28 13.68
N LEU A 17 -13.94 4.15 14.36
CA LEU A 17 -13.03 5.28 14.60
C LEU A 17 -12.35 5.74 13.31
N ILE A 18 -12.08 4.84 12.37
CA ILE A 18 -11.56 5.20 11.05
C ILE A 18 -12.61 6.05 10.33
N GLY A 19 -13.87 5.60 10.32
CA GLY A 19 -14.98 6.34 9.72
C GLY A 19 -15.15 7.76 10.28
N ARG A 20 -15.07 7.91 11.61
CA ARG A 20 -15.14 9.22 12.27
C ARG A 20 -14.03 10.18 11.85
N VAL A 21 -12.81 9.67 11.68
CA VAL A 21 -11.69 10.51 11.22
C VAL A 21 -11.88 10.90 9.75
N LEU A 22 -12.33 9.98 8.90
CA LEU A 22 -12.66 10.29 7.50
C LEU A 22 -13.72 11.38 7.40
N GLU A 23 -14.81 11.26 8.16
CA GLU A 23 -15.87 12.28 8.23
C GLU A 23 -15.33 13.63 8.69
N PHE A 24 -14.52 13.64 9.77
CA PHE A 24 -13.93 14.87 10.28
C PHE A 24 -13.07 15.57 9.23
N VAL A 25 -12.17 14.86 8.55
CA VAL A 25 -11.29 15.44 7.52
C VAL A 25 -12.13 15.99 6.36
N ARG A 26 -13.14 15.25 5.91
CA ARG A 26 -14.04 15.68 4.82
C ARG A 26 -14.88 16.90 5.17
N ARG A 27 -15.39 17.00 6.39
CA ARG A 27 -16.12 18.18 6.88
C ARG A 27 -15.28 19.46 6.87
N ASN A 28 -13.96 19.32 6.85
CA ASN A 28 -13.01 20.42 6.72
C ASN A 28 -12.54 20.65 5.26
N GLY A 29 -13.17 20.01 4.27
CA GLY A 29 -12.88 20.21 2.85
C GLY A 29 -11.55 19.59 2.39
N LEU A 30 -11.02 18.62 3.13
CA LEU A 30 -9.74 17.96 2.82
C LEU A 30 -9.95 16.52 2.34
N LEU A 31 -9.01 16.02 1.54
CA LEU A 31 -8.95 14.61 1.13
C LEU A 31 -8.51 13.72 2.31
N ALA A 32 -9.11 12.55 2.40
CA ALA A 32 -8.95 11.60 3.49
C ALA A 32 -8.69 10.18 2.97
N GLY A 33 -7.43 9.74 3.05
CA GLY A 33 -7.04 8.36 2.76
C GLY A 33 -6.89 7.48 4.00
N VAL A 34 -6.96 6.16 3.82
CA VAL A 34 -6.70 5.15 4.87
C VAL A 34 -5.43 4.39 4.53
N ALA A 35 -4.47 4.37 5.46
CA ALA A 35 -3.29 3.54 5.31
C ALA A 35 -3.42 2.24 6.12
N GLY A 36 -2.78 1.16 5.68
CA GLY A 36 -2.70 -0.09 6.42
C GLY A 36 -1.46 -0.90 6.04
N HIS A 37 -0.92 -1.65 6.98
CA HIS A 37 0.05 -2.69 6.67
C HIS A 37 -0.68 -3.99 6.34
N ASP A 38 -1.74 -4.30 7.08
CA ASP A 38 -2.54 -5.50 6.90
C ASP A 38 -3.66 -5.29 5.87
N ILE A 39 -3.92 -6.29 5.03
CA ILE A 39 -5.02 -6.26 4.04
C ILE A 39 -6.39 -6.21 4.72
N ALA A 40 -6.47 -6.66 5.98
CA ALA A 40 -7.68 -6.55 6.78
C ALA A 40 -8.16 -5.10 6.93
N VAL A 41 -7.28 -4.09 6.85
CA VAL A 41 -7.65 -2.68 6.99
C VAL A 41 -8.59 -2.21 5.88
N PRO A 42 -8.18 -2.21 4.60
CA PRO A 42 -9.07 -1.80 3.52
C PRO A 42 -10.26 -2.75 3.37
N MET A 43 -10.11 -4.07 3.61
CA MET A 43 -11.24 -5.02 3.63
C MET A 43 -12.31 -4.63 4.66
N SER A 44 -11.89 -4.22 5.86
CA SER A 44 -12.81 -3.78 6.91
C SER A 44 -13.48 -2.46 6.58
N CYS A 45 -12.75 -1.53 5.94
CA CYS A 45 -13.30 -0.27 5.47
C CYS A 45 -14.39 -0.49 4.41
N GLU A 46 -14.10 -1.28 3.37
CA GLU A 46 -15.09 -1.62 2.33
C GLU A 46 -16.31 -2.34 2.91
N LYS A 47 -16.10 -3.33 3.80
CA LYS A 47 -17.18 -4.06 4.47
C LYS A 47 -18.08 -3.14 5.31
N ALA A 48 -17.51 -2.12 5.95
CA ALA A 48 -18.23 -1.15 6.76
C ALA A 48 -18.87 -0.03 5.93
N GLY A 49 -18.74 -0.05 4.60
CA GLY A 49 -19.24 1.00 3.73
C GLY A 49 -18.49 2.33 3.91
N LEU A 50 -17.26 2.30 4.45
CA LEU A 50 -16.43 3.48 4.52
C LEU A 50 -15.95 3.83 3.13
N ASP A 51 -15.86 5.13 2.89
CA ASP A 51 -15.48 5.67 1.60
C ASP A 51 -14.26 6.56 1.78
N PRO A 52 -13.03 6.04 1.82
CA PRO A 52 -11.84 6.90 1.76
C PRO A 52 -11.55 7.32 0.32
N ASP A 53 -10.89 8.45 0.15
CA ASP A 53 -10.56 8.97 -1.20
C ASP A 53 -9.44 8.17 -1.87
N PHE A 54 -8.61 7.46 -1.08
CA PHE A 54 -7.60 6.52 -1.54
C PHE A 54 -7.16 5.58 -0.42
N TYR A 55 -6.56 4.46 -0.79
CA TYR A 55 -5.86 3.57 0.15
C TYR A 55 -4.35 3.70 -0.01
N LEU A 56 -3.64 3.70 1.12
CA LEU A 56 -2.17 3.59 1.17
C LEU A 56 -1.82 2.23 1.77
N LYS A 57 -1.35 1.28 0.96
CA LYS A 57 -1.16 -0.13 1.38
C LYS A 57 0.30 -0.56 1.24
N THR A 58 0.85 -1.18 2.28
CA THR A 58 2.16 -1.85 2.13
C THR A 58 1.95 -2.91 1.06
N HIS A 59 2.72 -2.90 -0.03
CA HIS A 59 2.57 -3.93 -1.06
C HIS A 59 3.89 -4.18 -1.77
N ASN A 60 4.42 -5.38 -1.64
CA ASN A 60 5.62 -5.86 -2.32
C ASN A 60 5.54 -7.39 -2.47
N ALA A 61 6.41 -7.96 -3.32
CA ALA A 61 6.38 -9.40 -3.62
C ALA A 61 6.75 -10.31 -2.44
N LYS A 62 7.22 -9.75 -1.32
CA LYS A 62 7.74 -10.51 -0.16
C LYS A 62 8.86 -11.50 -0.54
N ASN A 63 9.54 -11.26 -1.66
CA ASN A 63 10.60 -12.11 -2.19
C ASN A 63 11.98 -11.55 -1.82
N TYR A 64 12.35 -11.63 -0.55
CA TYR A 64 13.67 -11.20 -0.07
C TYR A 64 14.13 -12.03 1.12
N TRP A 65 15.45 -12.06 1.34
CA TRP A 65 16.14 -12.99 2.22
C TRP A 65 15.64 -13.00 3.68
N SER A 66 15.20 -11.85 4.21
CA SER A 66 14.68 -11.71 5.58
C SER A 66 13.17 -11.93 5.70
N ALA A 67 12.45 -12.09 4.59
CA ALA A 67 10.98 -12.16 4.59
C ALA A 67 10.40 -13.50 5.09
N SER A 68 11.20 -14.56 4.97
CA SER A 68 10.80 -15.96 5.17
C SER A 68 11.24 -16.59 6.50
N PRO A 69 12.43 -16.27 7.07
CA PRO A 69 12.88 -16.89 8.31
C PRO A 69 11.92 -16.69 9.50
N MET A 70 11.85 -17.72 10.35
CA MET A 70 11.10 -17.72 11.60
C MET A 70 12.05 -18.07 12.77
N PRO A 71 11.90 -17.45 13.97
CA PRO A 71 10.96 -16.37 14.28
C PRO A 71 11.30 -15.07 13.52
N ARG A 72 10.29 -14.20 13.35
CA ARG A 72 10.49 -12.94 12.62
C ARG A 72 11.34 -11.98 13.46
N HIS A 73 12.42 -11.49 12.85
CA HIS A 73 13.24 -10.41 13.39
C HIS A 73 13.18 -9.13 12.53
N ASP A 74 12.49 -9.21 11.39
CA ASP A 74 12.35 -8.11 10.44
C ASP A 74 10.91 -7.59 10.36
N SER A 75 10.77 -6.36 9.90
CA SER A 75 9.54 -5.60 9.66
C SER A 75 8.80 -6.09 8.40
N VAL A 76 8.47 -7.38 8.35
CA VAL A 76 7.74 -7.99 7.23
C VAL A 76 6.24 -7.69 7.36
N TRP A 77 5.83 -6.58 6.77
CA TRP A 77 4.47 -6.04 6.85
C TRP A 77 3.51 -6.62 5.81
N GLU A 78 4.00 -6.92 4.60
CA GLU A 78 3.20 -7.61 3.59
C GLU A 78 3.27 -9.12 3.86
N LYS A 79 2.16 -9.70 4.32
CA LYS A 79 2.10 -11.11 4.73
C LYS A 79 1.56 -11.99 3.61
N THR A 80 0.58 -11.48 2.86
CA THR A 80 -0.24 -12.20 1.88
C THR A 80 -0.39 -11.39 0.59
N PRO A 81 0.73 -11.17 -0.15
CA PRO A 81 0.75 -10.24 -1.28
C PRO A 81 -0.24 -10.63 -2.40
N GLU A 82 -0.42 -11.92 -2.68
CA GLU A 82 -1.40 -12.38 -3.67
C GLU A 82 -2.86 -12.13 -3.23
N GLN A 83 -3.16 -12.22 -1.94
CA GLN A 83 -4.47 -11.84 -1.40
C GLN A 83 -4.69 -10.33 -1.52
N THR A 84 -3.66 -9.55 -1.20
CA THR A 84 -3.68 -8.09 -1.38
C THR A 84 -3.96 -7.72 -2.83
N ARG A 85 -3.22 -8.30 -3.79
CA ARG A 85 -3.43 -8.12 -5.23
C ARG A 85 -4.86 -8.48 -5.66
N ALA A 86 -5.35 -9.65 -5.25
CA ALA A 86 -6.70 -10.08 -5.60
C ALA A 86 -7.77 -9.12 -5.06
N PHE A 87 -7.60 -8.61 -3.84
CA PHE A 87 -8.53 -7.64 -3.25
C PHE A 87 -8.46 -6.27 -3.94
N MET A 88 -7.26 -5.78 -4.26
CA MET A 88 -7.09 -4.51 -4.98
C MET A 88 -7.89 -4.50 -6.29
N ALA A 89 -7.90 -5.62 -7.04
CA ALA A 89 -8.67 -5.74 -8.28
C ALA A 89 -10.20 -5.61 -8.11
N THR A 90 -10.73 -5.76 -6.89
CA THR A 90 -12.16 -5.63 -6.59
C THR A 90 -12.57 -4.21 -6.19
N VAL A 91 -11.62 -3.34 -5.91
CA VAL A 91 -11.84 -2.00 -5.34
C VAL A 91 -11.45 -0.94 -6.37
N ARG A 92 -12.40 -0.06 -6.70
CA ARG A 92 -12.18 1.03 -7.67
C ARG A 92 -11.48 2.26 -7.11
N LYS A 93 -11.37 2.37 -5.79
CA LYS A 93 -10.72 3.51 -5.13
C LYS A 93 -9.23 3.49 -5.44
N PRO A 94 -8.58 4.66 -5.62
CA PRO A 94 -7.16 4.71 -5.92
C PRO A 94 -6.29 4.02 -4.87
N TRP A 95 -5.30 3.27 -5.34
CA TRP A 95 -4.31 2.58 -4.53
C TRP A 95 -2.95 3.23 -4.65
N ILE A 96 -2.38 3.56 -3.49
CA ILE A 96 -0.99 3.98 -3.34
C ILE A 96 -0.24 2.85 -2.63
N ALA A 97 0.66 2.17 -3.33
CA ALA A 97 1.50 1.14 -2.72
C ALA A 97 2.72 1.77 -2.03
N TYR A 98 3.04 1.39 -0.80
CA TYR A 98 4.24 1.84 -0.09
C TYR A 98 5.07 0.66 0.44
N LYS A 99 6.31 0.92 0.86
CA LYS A 99 7.30 -0.12 1.21
C LYS A 99 7.53 -1.13 0.07
N VAL A 100 7.39 -0.66 -1.17
CA VAL A 100 7.53 -1.48 -2.39
C VAL A 100 8.92 -2.12 -2.51
N LEU A 101 9.94 -1.48 -1.95
CA LEU A 101 11.34 -1.95 -2.00
C LEU A 101 11.77 -2.80 -0.80
N GLY A 102 10.90 -3.05 0.18
CA GLY A 102 11.27 -3.84 1.38
C GLY A 102 12.52 -3.30 2.08
N ALA A 103 12.57 -1.98 2.33
CA ALA A 103 13.75 -1.30 2.89
C ALA A 103 15.05 -1.47 2.06
N GLY A 104 14.91 -1.61 0.73
CA GLY A 104 16.03 -1.77 -0.20
C GLY A 104 16.41 -3.24 -0.45
N ALA A 105 15.74 -4.19 0.19
CA ALA A 105 15.95 -5.62 -0.05
C ALA A 105 15.40 -6.08 -1.43
N ILE A 106 14.49 -5.32 -2.03
CA ILE A 106 13.95 -5.54 -3.36
C ILE A 106 14.46 -4.43 -4.28
N HIS A 107 15.04 -4.82 -5.43
CA HIS A 107 15.56 -3.85 -6.40
C HIS A 107 14.40 -3.03 -7.03
N PRO A 108 14.57 -1.71 -7.26
CA PRO A 108 13.51 -0.84 -7.81
C PRO A 108 12.82 -1.36 -9.07
N ARG A 109 13.60 -1.90 -10.02
CA ARG A 109 13.07 -2.53 -11.25
C ARG A 109 12.01 -3.60 -10.97
N GLU A 110 12.24 -4.46 -9.98
CA GLU A 110 11.31 -5.54 -9.61
C GLU A 110 10.15 -5.00 -8.77
N GLY A 111 10.46 -4.19 -7.75
CA GLY A 111 9.46 -3.68 -6.80
C GLY A 111 8.42 -2.79 -7.48
N PHE A 112 8.82 -1.93 -8.41
CA PHE A 112 7.91 -1.05 -9.13
C PHE A 112 7.01 -1.83 -10.09
N ALA A 113 7.58 -2.71 -10.91
CA ALA A 113 6.83 -3.56 -11.82
C ALA A 113 5.77 -4.37 -11.06
N TYR A 114 6.17 -5.05 -9.98
CA TYR A 114 5.24 -5.83 -9.16
C TYR A 114 4.10 -4.99 -8.58
N ALA A 115 4.39 -3.79 -8.06
CA ALA A 115 3.37 -2.93 -7.47
C ALA A 115 2.33 -2.48 -8.51
N PHE A 116 2.78 -2.01 -9.68
CA PHE A 116 1.88 -1.56 -10.76
C PHE A 116 1.09 -2.72 -11.39
N GLU A 117 1.73 -3.86 -11.68
CA GLU A 117 1.07 -5.06 -12.21
C GLU A 117 0.05 -5.68 -11.24
N SER A 118 0.17 -5.35 -9.96
CA SER A 118 -0.79 -5.74 -8.92
C SER A 118 -2.00 -4.81 -8.81
N GLY A 119 -2.03 -3.71 -9.57
CA GLY A 119 -3.14 -2.76 -9.59
C GLY A 119 -2.95 -1.52 -8.71
N ALA A 120 -1.71 -1.19 -8.31
CA ALA A 120 -1.44 0.11 -7.69
C ALA A 120 -1.52 1.22 -8.75
N ASP A 121 -2.22 2.31 -8.46
CA ASP A 121 -2.25 3.50 -9.33
C ASP A 121 -1.00 4.37 -9.11
N PHE A 122 -0.51 4.40 -7.87
CA PHE A 122 0.68 5.13 -7.47
C PHE A 122 1.59 4.28 -6.59
N ILE A 123 2.86 4.64 -6.55
CA ILE A 123 3.83 4.11 -5.59
C ILE A 123 4.41 5.24 -4.73
N CYS A 124 4.55 4.99 -3.44
CA CYS A 124 5.22 5.86 -2.47
C CYS A 124 6.53 5.21 -2.06
N VAL A 125 7.63 5.75 -2.59
CA VAL A 125 8.97 5.14 -2.52
C VAL A 125 9.90 6.02 -1.71
N GLY A 126 10.52 5.45 -0.68
CA GLY A 126 11.61 6.09 0.06
C GLY A 126 12.95 5.78 -0.59
N MET A 127 13.74 6.81 -0.86
CA MET A 127 15.04 6.74 -1.53
C MET A 127 15.92 7.91 -1.12
N PHE A 128 17.24 7.79 -1.32
CA PHE A 128 18.16 8.91 -1.23
C PHE A 128 18.09 9.80 -2.48
N ASP A 129 18.58 11.02 -2.37
CA ASP A 129 18.63 12.00 -3.47
C ASP A 129 19.36 11.48 -4.72
N PHE A 130 20.50 10.82 -4.54
CA PHE A 130 21.27 10.22 -5.64
C PHE A 130 20.59 9.02 -6.31
N GLN A 131 19.51 8.49 -5.74
CA GLN A 131 18.71 7.41 -6.33
C GLN A 131 17.55 7.94 -7.18
N VAL A 132 17.15 9.21 -7.01
CA VAL A 132 15.94 9.79 -7.61
C VAL A 132 15.94 9.66 -9.14
N GLU A 133 17.02 10.05 -9.81
CA GLU A 133 17.08 10.00 -11.28
C GLU A 133 16.86 8.57 -11.81
N LYS A 134 17.58 7.60 -11.23
CA LYS A 134 17.50 6.20 -11.65
C LYS A 134 16.15 5.57 -11.32
N ASP A 135 15.62 5.84 -10.13
CA ASP A 135 14.33 5.29 -9.71
C ASP A 135 13.17 5.87 -10.53
N VAL A 136 13.23 7.17 -10.89
CA VAL A 136 12.26 7.78 -11.81
C VAL A 136 12.32 7.14 -13.20
N ALA A 137 13.53 6.88 -13.74
CA ALA A 137 13.67 6.20 -15.01
C ALA A 137 13.04 4.79 -14.98
N LEU A 138 13.29 4.02 -13.91
CA LEU A 138 12.70 2.69 -13.72
C LEU A 138 11.18 2.73 -13.52
N ALA A 139 10.66 3.74 -12.82
CA ALA A 139 9.23 3.93 -12.66
C ALA A 139 8.54 4.21 -14.02
N ARG A 140 9.17 5.02 -14.89
CA ARG A 140 8.67 5.28 -16.24
C ARG A 140 8.63 4.00 -17.09
N GLU A 141 9.66 3.17 -17.00
CA GLU A 141 9.67 1.86 -17.68
C GLU A 141 8.53 0.96 -17.18
N ALA A 142 8.28 0.93 -15.87
CA ALA A 142 7.25 0.08 -15.27
C ALA A 142 5.82 0.46 -15.67
N VAL A 143 5.53 1.75 -15.90
CA VAL A 143 4.18 2.21 -16.31
C VAL A 143 3.99 2.34 -17.82
N ALA A 144 5.07 2.29 -18.62
CA ALA A 144 4.97 2.41 -20.08
C ALA A 144 4.00 1.39 -20.73
N PRO A 145 3.91 0.12 -20.29
CA PRO A 145 2.93 -0.84 -20.82
C PRO A 145 1.47 -0.43 -20.58
N ALA A 146 1.19 0.38 -19.54
CA ALA A 146 -0.15 0.84 -19.22
C ALA A 146 -0.64 1.98 -20.13
N ASN A 147 0.27 2.75 -20.73
CA ASN A 147 -0.04 3.84 -21.68
C ASN A 147 -0.38 3.35 -23.10
N SER A 148 -0.38 2.04 -23.33
CA SER A 148 -0.67 1.41 -24.63
C SER A 148 -2.09 0.85 -24.74
N ARG A 149 -3.00 1.25 -23.82
CA ARG A 149 -4.41 0.84 -23.78
C ARG A 149 -5.33 2.04 -23.95
#